data_AF-A0A1V6AJC8-F1
#
_entry.id   AF-A0A1V6AJC8-F1
#
_cell.length_a   1.000
_cell.length_b   1.000
_cell.length_c   1.000
_cell.angle_alpha   90.00
_cell.angle_beta   90.00
_cell.angle_gamma   90.00
#
_symmetry.space_group_name_H-M   'P 1'
#
loop_
_entity.id
_entity.type
_entity.pdbx_description
1 polymer ?
#
loop_
_entity_poly.entity_id
_entity_poly.type
_entity_poly.pdbx_seq_one_letter_code
_entity_poly.pdbx_strand_id
1 'polypeptide(L)'
;MEKMKKTGITIAILIVIVITALLSVSCDSSKKLLEGFNTTTFNSDIAIRRVDGQEPLNMPYKYAMLIMTDRSRFEDEIVSLNISSVRYTIGDAGFKMSNYEGVFANADSEEVKGVINSLKYCKGITTLNGIVADKEDSKITLYEGYTEDLLEDYLQNYAIIPSTLSKHIKAGLSDGKKVIYMQNSETNTFDNFKIIGEYTTDNEYDALYLSFAAFSRAAAGVNFDVSNHIDRMEIDVDENKDLTDFVFYLNSIFADYNMLSQYTKRINRLNETYPYMFINTVGLEPVYIEEDTDFKKNVITISRIDGKENLEMSHLYGDAFVKDYFDYAKFITDIVISTGRKGVNPADYSSGTNYQPYGLKLMTLGRSQDNIWMDYPLPPYHQAITSISEIKSDKKNSEIYFYSNYTNKDLVVQREEDYVSRATQRGGAMEGYAIVPAPMFEAVRHYLTTDQQVLELYTTDENSTNRLYVAFTAIGYYELPEDSTDQYDVIYITYVGNNSKYEKEAYKNEYIESITIETRSDADMESLTRYLRQYFAPSDVASQYAGSINELGLEYEYCYTIKENVD
;
A
#
# COMPACT_ATOMS: atom_id res chain seq x y z
N MET A 1 -50.18 -13.83 16.78
CA MET A 1 -49.63 -13.26 15.53
C MET A 1 -49.46 -11.74 15.57
N GLU A 2 -50.43 -10.93 16.02
CA GLU A 2 -50.27 -9.46 16.11
C GLU A 2 -49.18 -8.98 17.09
N LYS A 3 -49.00 -9.67 18.24
CA LYS A 3 -47.93 -9.32 19.20
C LYS A 3 -46.52 -9.47 18.60
N MET A 4 -46.27 -10.52 17.81
CA MET A 4 -44.96 -10.76 17.17
C MET A 4 -44.66 -9.74 16.07
N LYS A 5 -45.67 -9.29 15.31
CA LYS A 5 -45.51 -8.21 14.32
C LYS A 5 -45.20 -6.87 15.00
N LYS A 6 -45.84 -6.55 16.13
CA LYS A 6 -45.51 -5.34 16.91
C LYS A 6 -44.10 -5.40 17.48
N THR A 7 -43.68 -6.52 18.07
CA THR A 7 -42.31 -6.66 18.60
C THR A 7 -41.25 -6.58 17.49
N GLY A 8 -41.49 -7.16 16.32
CA GLY A 8 -40.58 -7.07 15.17
C GLY A 8 -40.45 -5.63 14.61
N ILE A 9 -41.55 -4.88 14.53
CA ILE A 9 -41.53 -3.47 14.13
C ILE A 9 -40.83 -2.61 15.20
N THR A 10 -41.03 -2.89 16.49
CA THR A 10 -40.33 -2.16 17.57
C THR A 10 -38.84 -2.43 17.57
N ILE A 11 -38.40 -3.66 17.30
CA ILE A 11 -36.97 -4.01 17.17
C ILE A 11 -36.36 -3.36 15.93
N ALA A 12 -37.04 -3.38 14.79
CA ALA A 12 -36.55 -2.72 13.57
C ALA A 12 -36.42 -1.19 13.76
N ILE A 13 -37.37 -0.55 14.43
CA ILE A 13 -37.29 0.89 14.76
C ILE A 13 -36.14 1.15 15.74
N LEU A 14 -35.92 0.29 16.74
CA LEU A 14 -34.79 0.41 17.66
C LEU A 14 -33.44 0.24 16.96
N ILE A 15 -33.32 -0.71 16.03
CA ILE A 15 -32.11 -0.92 15.23
C ILE A 15 -31.87 0.29 14.32
N VAL A 16 -32.90 0.82 13.66
CA VAL A 16 -32.78 2.04 12.85
C VAL A 16 -32.38 3.22 13.73
N ILE A 17 -32.95 3.39 14.92
CA ILE A 17 -32.56 4.46 15.85
C ILE A 17 -31.12 4.29 16.35
N VAL A 18 -30.67 3.06 16.60
CA VAL A 18 -29.29 2.77 17.04
C VAL A 18 -28.31 2.99 15.88
N ILE A 19 -28.63 2.58 14.65
CA ILE A 19 -27.82 2.85 13.45
C ILE A 19 -27.79 4.36 13.17
N THR A 20 -28.93 5.04 13.25
CA THR A 20 -29.00 6.50 13.06
C THR A 20 -28.24 7.21 14.18
N ALA A 21 -28.28 6.73 15.42
CA ALA A 21 -27.52 7.27 16.54
C ALA A 21 -26.02 6.96 16.42
N LEU A 22 -25.61 5.80 15.91
CA LEU A 22 -24.21 5.47 15.62
C LEU A 22 -23.66 6.31 14.46
N LEU A 23 -24.43 6.49 13.39
CA LEU A 23 -24.10 7.42 12.29
C LEU A 23 -24.08 8.87 12.77
N SER A 24 -25.02 9.27 13.63
CA SER A 24 -25.05 10.61 14.23
C SER A 24 -23.88 10.82 15.19
N VAL A 25 -23.48 9.80 15.97
CA VAL A 25 -22.33 9.86 16.88
C VAL A 25 -21.01 9.82 16.11
N SER A 26 -20.94 9.16 14.95
CA SER A 26 -19.80 9.24 14.02
C SER A 26 -19.67 10.61 13.36
N CYS A 27 -20.79 11.25 12.98
CA CYS A 27 -20.81 12.64 12.51
C CYS A 27 -20.62 13.69 13.63
N ASP A 28 -21.06 13.42 14.86
CA ASP A 28 -20.86 14.32 16.02
C ASP A 28 -19.47 14.15 16.62
N SER A 29 -18.86 12.97 16.56
CA SER A 29 -17.49 12.75 17.04
C SER A 29 -16.49 13.43 16.12
N SER A 30 -16.68 13.38 14.80
CA SER A 30 -15.85 14.13 13.84
C SER A 30 -16.01 15.65 14.02
N LYS A 31 -17.24 16.16 14.21
CA LYS A 31 -17.51 17.57 14.49
C LYS A 31 -16.99 18.06 15.85
N LYS A 32 -17.13 17.27 16.92
CA LYS A 32 -16.58 17.61 18.25
C LYS A 32 -15.08 17.44 18.36
N LEU A 33 -14.47 16.55 17.55
CA LEU A 33 -13.02 16.51 17.40
C LEU A 33 -12.55 17.83 16.76
N LEU A 34 -13.19 18.27 15.67
CA LEU A 34 -12.89 19.55 15.01
C LEU A 34 -13.04 20.79 15.91
N GLU A 35 -13.88 20.77 16.96
CA GLU A 35 -14.01 21.88 17.93
C GLU A 35 -12.75 22.12 18.79
N GLY A 36 -11.84 21.15 18.89
CA GLY A 36 -10.55 21.29 19.57
C GLY A 36 -9.39 21.67 18.64
N PHE A 37 -9.62 21.70 17.32
CA PHE A 37 -8.58 21.89 16.32
C PHE A 37 -8.79 23.21 15.59
N ASN A 38 -7.72 23.97 15.44
CA ASN A 38 -7.76 25.29 14.82
C ASN A 38 -8.31 25.16 13.39
N THR A 39 -9.54 25.63 13.19
CA THR A 39 -10.27 25.54 11.92
C THR A 39 -9.45 26.20 10.83
N THR A 40 -8.98 25.40 9.88
CA THR A 40 -8.34 25.88 8.67
C THR A 40 -9.45 26.41 7.76
N THR A 41 -9.20 27.48 7.01
CA THR A 41 -10.14 28.01 5.99
C THR A 41 -10.27 27.10 4.76
N PHE A 42 -9.54 25.98 4.76
CA PHE A 42 -9.62 24.93 3.75
C PHE A 42 -10.69 23.93 4.19
N ASN A 43 -11.79 23.82 3.42
CA ASN A 43 -12.84 22.84 3.69
C ASN A 43 -12.34 21.46 3.27
N SER A 44 -11.47 20.85 4.10
CA SER A 44 -10.90 19.54 3.78
C SER A 44 -11.87 18.40 4.11
N ASP A 45 -11.95 17.48 3.17
CA ASP A 45 -12.67 16.23 3.32
C ASP A 45 -11.82 15.15 3.98
N ILE A 46 -10.50 15.20 3.74
CA ILE A 46 -9.54 14.24 4.27
C ILE A 46 -8.34 15.00 4.86
N ALA A 47 -8.00 14.69 6.12
CA ALA A 47 -6.83 15.24 6.79
C ALA A 47 -5.86 14.13 7.18
N ILE A 48 -4.57 14.32 6.90
CA ILE A 48 -3.52 13.37 7.31
C ILE A 48 -2.94 13.78 8.66
N ARG A 49 -2.82 12.82 9.58
CA ARG A 49 -2.37 13.01 10.96
C ARG A 49 -1.36 11.93 11.35
N ARG A 50 -0.65 12.15 12.45
CA ARG A 50 0.20 11.13 13.07
C ARG A 50 -0.67 10.14 13.86
N VAL A 51 -0.34 8.86 13.75
CA VAL A 51 -1.02 7.79 14.52
C VAL A 51 -0.81 7.96 16.02
N ASP A 52 0.33 8.51 16.45
CA ASP A 52 0.63 8.79 17.86
C ASP A 52 -0.07 10.05 18.42
N GLY A 53 -0.85 10.75 17.60
CA GLY A 53 -1.62 11.94 17.98
C GLY A 53 -0.78 13.18 18.29
N GLN A 54 0.54 13.17 18.03
CA GLN A 54 1.39 14.33 18.24
C GLN A 54 1.24 15.34 17.09
N GLU A 55 1.49 16.61 17.41
CA GLU A 55 1.55 17.71 16.45
C GLU A 55 2.89 18.47 16.64
N PRO A 56 3.49 19.06 15.59
CA PRO A 56 2.99 19.09 14.21
C PRO A 56 3.16 17.75 13.47
N LEU A 57 2.58 17.65 12.27
CA LEU A 57 2.59 16.45 11.41
C LEU A 57 4.00 15.88 11.18
N ASN A 58 5.02 16.74 11.00
CA ASN A 58 6.43 16.36 10.83
C ASN A 58 6.64 15.17 9.89
N MET A 59 5.94 15.17 8.76
CA MET A 59 5.98 14.05 7.82
C MET A 59 7.13 14.19 6.82
N PRO A 60 7.84 13.11 6.46
CA PRO A 60 8.85 13.13 5.42
C PRO A 60 8.29 13.56 4.06
N TYR A 61 9.09 14.26 3.26
CA TYR A 61 8.69 14.76 1.94
C TYR A 61 8.18 13.66 1.00
N LYS A 62 8.76 12.45 1.06
CA LYS A 62 8.37 11.30 0.21
C LYS A 62 6.87 10.97 0.23
N TYR A 63 6.17 11.23 1.33
CA TYR A 63 4.72 11.00 1.44
C TYR A 63 3.92 11.95 0.56
N ALA A 64 4.27 13.25 0.54
CA ALA A 64 3.64 14.20 -0.38
C ALA A 64 3.99 13.89 -1.84
N MET A 65 5.25 13.50 -2.08
CA MET A 65 5.72 13.21 -3.43
C MET A 65 4.93 12.08 -4.09
N LEU A 66 4.56 11.02 -3.35
CA LEU A 66 3.72 9.95 -3.88
C LEU A 66 2.35 10.47 -4.36
N ILE A 67 1.63 11.18 -3.51
CA ILE A 67 0.29 11.71 -3.83
C ILE A 67 0.37 12.68 -5.00
N MET A 68 1.36 13.58 -4.99
CA MET A 68 1.52 14.58 -6.05
C MET A 68 1.88 13.94 -7.39
N THR A 69 2.70 12.88 -7.40
CA THR A 69 3.09 12.17 -8.63
C THR A 69 1.93 11.35 -9.20
N ASP A 70 1.16 10.69 -8.32
CA ASP A 70 0.01 9.88 -8.72
C ASP A 70 -1.27 10.72 -8.91
N ARG A 71 -1.22 12.04 -8.70
CA ARG A 71 -2.40 12.93 -8.80
C ARG A 71 -3.14 12.79 -10.12
N SER A 72 -2.43 12.64 -11.23
CA SER A 72 -3.04 12.46 -12.55
C SER A 72 -3.92 11.21 -12.69
N ARG A 73 -3.69 10.18 -11.85
CA ARG A 73 -4.54 8.99 -11.79
C ARG A 73 -5.90 9.28 -11.13
N PHE A 74 -5.95 10.32 -10.29
CA PHE A 74 -7.10 10.69 -9.48
C PHE A 74 -7.56 12.14 -9.75
N GLU A 75 -7.42 12.58 -11.01
CA GLU A 75 -7.69 13.98 -11.40
C GLU A 75 -9.17 14.35 -11.29
N ASP A 76 -10.06 13.35 -11.35
CA ASP A 76 -11.50 13.52 -11.20
C ASP A 76 -11.94 13.51 -9.73
N GLU A 77 -11.21 12.78 -8.88
CA GLU A 77 -11.50 12.55 -7.47
C GLU A 77 -10.89 13.63 -6.57
N ILE A 78 -9.69 14.13 -6.89
CA ILE A 78 -8.97 15.14 -6.09
C ILE A 78 -9.26 16.53 -6.64
N VAL A 79 -10.05 17.31 -5.90
CA VAL A 79 -10.34 18.71 -6.23
C VAL A 79 -9.12 19.58 -5.95
N SER A 80 -8.53 19.47 -4.76
CA SER A 80 -7.35 20.25 -4.39
C SER A 80 -6.50 19.58 -3.31
N LEU A 81 -5.22 19.96 -3.23
CA LEU A 81 -4.27 19.44 -2.24
C LEU A 81 -3.73 20.60 -1.40
N ASN A 82 -4.00 20.61 -0.10
CA ASN A 82 -3.45 21.59 0.82
C ASN A 82 -2.28 20.99 1.62
N ILE A 83 -1.08 21.18 1.09
CA ILE A 83 0.19 20.70 1.64
C ILE A 83 1.04 21.92 1.98
N SER A 84 1.62 21.90 3.18
CA SER A 84 2.64 22.88 3.54
C SER A 84 3.86 22.23 4.18
N SER A 85 5.01 22.89 4.00
CA SER A 85 6.25 22.48 4.65
C SER A 85 6.36 23.11 6.05
N VAL A 86 7.25 22.57 6.88
CA VAL A 86 7.76 23.31 8.04
C VAL A 86 8.41 24.63 7.61
N ARG A 87 8.56 25.56 8.56
CA ARG A 87 9.26 26.83 8.32
C ARG A 87 10.76 26.59 8.24
N TYR A 88 11.40 27.11 7.20
CA TYR A 88 12.87 27.11 7.07
C TYR A 88 13.42 28.51 7.27
N THR A 89 14.38 28.65 8.18
CA THR A 89 15.04 29.92 8.47
C THR A 89 15.68 30.50 7.22
N ILE A 90 15.50 31.80 6.99
CA ILE A 90 16.26 32.56 6.00
C ILE A 90 17.50 33.14 6.67
N GLY A 91 18.68 32.84 6.14
CA GLY A 91 19.96 33.32 6.67
C GLY A 91 21.12 32.38 6.36
N ASP A 92 22.25 32.59 7.06
CA ASP A 92 23.51 31.90 6.76
C ASP A 92 23.49 30.38 6.94
N ALA A 93 22.71 29.90 7.90
CA ALA A 93 22.58 28.48 8.23
C ALA A 93 21.33 27.82 7.60
N GLY A 94 20.58 28.53 6.76
CA GLY A 94 19.35 28.02 6.16
C GLY A 94 19.24 28.37 4.68
N PHE A 95 18.07 28.86 4.28
CA PHE A 95 17.87 29.34 2.92
C PHE A 95 18.35 30.78 2.75
N LYS A 96 18.91 31.09 1.59
CA LYS A 96 19.35 32.43 1.22
C LYS A 96 18.60 32.92 0.01
N MET A 97 18.06 34.13 0.10
CA MET A 97 17.56 34.84 -1.07
C MET A 97 18.75 35.50 -1.79
N SER A 98 18.83 35.33 -3.11
CA SER A 98 19.90 35.88 -3.94
C SER A 98 19.36 36.43 -5.27
N ASN A 99 20.23 37.13 -6.01
CA ASN A 99 19.97 37.73 -7.32
C ASN A 99 18.75 38.67 -7.33
N TYR A 100 18.50 39.31 -6.19
CA TYR A 100 17.37 40.22 -6.00
C TYR A 100 17.68 41.64 -6.48
N GLU A 101 18.95 41.96 -6.78
CA GLU A 101 19.40 43.25 -7.31
C GLU A 101 18.85 43.51 -8.73
N GLY A 102 18.58 42.43 -9.47
CA GLY A 102 17.90 42.47 -10.76
C GLY A 102 16.43 42.89 -10.64
N VAL A 103 15.79 42.56 -9.51
CA VAL A 103 14.34 42.67 -9.28
C VAL A 103 13.97 43.93 -8.51
N PHE A 104 14.69 44.24 -7.42
CA PHE A 104 14.37 45.35 -6.53
C PHE A 104 15.13 46.63 -6.90
N ALA A 105 14.43 47.76 -6.88
CA ALA A 105 15.00 49.09 -7.08
C ALA A 105 15.83 49.48 -5.85
N ASN A 106 17.03 50.03 -6.06
CA ASN A 106 17.94 50.45 -4.99
C ASN A 106 18.21 49.35 -3.95
N ALA A 107 18.44 48.11 -4.39
CA ALA A 107 18.66 46.95 -3.52
C ALA A 107 19.79 47.15 -2.48
N ASP A 108 20.76 48.00 -2.77
CA ASP A 108 21.87 48.33 -1.85
C ASP A 108 21.50 49.35 -0.76
N SER A 109 20.34 50.00 -0.85
CA SER A 109 19.90 50.99 0.14
C SER A 109 19.60 50.35 1.49
N GLU A 110 19.88 51.08 2.57
CA GLU A 110 19.60 50.63 3.95
C GLU A 110 18.12 50.29 4.16
N GLU A 111 17.21 50.99 3.47
CA GLU A 111 15.77 50.74 3.52
C GLU A 111 15.42 49.35 2.95
N VAL A 112 15.86 49.05 1.72
CA VAL A 112 15.56 47.76 1.07
C VAL A 112 16.27 46.61 1.79
N LYS A 113 17.52 46.81 2.22
CA LYS A 113 18.24 45.85 3.06
C LYS A 113 17.51 45.59 4.37
N GLY A 114 16.96 46.62 5.00
CA GLY A 114 16.15 46.48 6.21
C GLY A 114 14.93 45.58 6.02
N VAL A 115 14.21 45.73 4.89
CA VAL A 115 13.07 44.88 4.54
C VAL A 115 13.53 43.45 4.23
N ILE A 116 14.59 43.26 3.45
CA ILE A 116 15.12 41.93 3.14
C ILE A 116 15.57 41.20 4.42
N ASN A 117 16.30 41.90 5.30
CA ASN A 117 16.76 41.36 6.58
C ASN A 117 15.62 41.12 7.58
N SER A 118 14.43 41.68 7.35
CA SER A 118 13.24 41.40 8.16
C SER A 118 12.60 40.05 7.83
N LEU A 119 12.95 39.44 6.69
CA LEU A 119 12.52 38.09 6.34
C LEU A 119 13.23 37.09 7.26
N LYS A 120 12.45 36.35 8.05
CA LYS A 120 12.93 35.34 9.00
C LYS A 120 12.85 33.93 8.45
N TYR A 121 11.87 33.61 7.61
CA TYR A 121 11.68 32.26 7.11
C TYR A 121 11.05 32.18 5.72
N CYS A 122 11.17 31.00 5.10
CA CYS A 122 10.41 30.60 3.93
C CYS A 122 9.63 29.32 4.20
N LYS A 123 8.54 29.12 3.46
CA LYS A 123 7.63 27.98 3.59
C LYS A 123 7.09 27.57 2.23
N GLY A 124 7.11 26.27 1.95
CA GLY A 124 6.48 25.66 0.78
C GLY A 124 4.98 25.51 1.00
N ILE A 125 4.16 25.89 0.02
CA ILE A 125 2.69 25.79 0.05
C ILE A 125 2.17 25.36 -1.31
N THR A 126 1.07 24.60 -1.32
CA THR A 126 0.30 24.28 -2.54
C THR A 126 -0.94 25.16 -2.70
N THR A 127 -1.46 25.74 -1.61
CA THR A 127 -2.64 26.61 -1.64
C THR A 127 -2.43 27.89 -0.83
N LEU A 128 -3.23 28.92 -1.11
CA LEU A 128 -3.22 30.18 -0.37
C LEU A 128 -3.59 30.01 1.11
N ASN A 129 -4.28 28.93 1.49
CA ASN A 129 -4.59 28.62 2.88
C ASN A 129 -3.35 28.40 3.74
N GLY A 130 -2.22 28.01 3.13
CA GLY A 130 -0.94 27.95 3.82
C GLY A 130 -0.48 29.30 4.36
N ILE A 131 -0.83 30.41 3.69
CA ILE A 131 -0.54 31.79 4.15
C ILE A 131 -1.55 32.20 5.21
N VAL A 132 -2.84 31.97 4.96
CA VAL A 132 -3.93 32.34 5.87
C VAL A 132 -3.77 31.66 7.24
N ALA A 133 -3.42 30.37 7.25
CA ALA A 133 -3.16 29.62 8.48
C ALA A 133 -1.88 30.04 9.22
N ASP A 134 -0.91 30.61 8.51
CA ASP A 134 0.38 31.01 9.08
C ASP A 134 0.41 32.45 9.57
N LYS A 135 -0.41 33.33 8.96
CA LYS A 135 -0.42 34.77 9.24
C LYS A 135 -1.67 35.31 9.90
N GLU A 136 -2.78 34.59 9.88
CA GLU A 136 -4.09 35.03 10.38
C GLU A 136 -4.57 36.37 9.75
N ASP A 137 -5.85 36.46 9.37
CA ASP A 137 -6.43 37.71 8.79
C ASP A 137 -5.63 38.34 7.63
N SER A 138 -4.88 37.54 6.88
CA SER A 138 -4.05 38.02 5.77
C SER A 138 -4.87 38.25 4.52
N LYS A 139 -4.63 39.36 3.82
CA LYS A 139 -5.15 39.60 2.47
C LYS A 139 -4.07 39.30 1.44
N ILE A 140 -4.39 38.42 0.50
CA ILE A 140 -3.50 37.97 -0.56
C ILE A 140 -3.98 38.60 -1.88
N THR A 141 -3.04 39.13 -2.67
CA THR A 141 -3.32 39.70 -3.99
C THR A 141 -2.41 39.04 -5.01
N LEU A 142 -2.99 38.27 -5.94
CA LEU A 142 -2.29 37.75 -7.11
C LEU A 142 -2.18 38.85 -8.17
N TYR A 143 -1.04 38.91 -8.85
CA TYR A 143 -0.84 39.85 -9.95
C TYR A 143 -1.65 39.43 -11.19
N GLU A 144 -1.91 40.39 -12.07
CA GLU A 144 -2.71 40.16 -13.28
C GLU A 144 -2.14 39.00 -14.12
N GLY A 145 -3.03 38.08 -14.54
CA GLY A 145 -2.68 36.92 -15.35
C GLY A 145 -2.21 35.68 -14.57
N TYR A 146 -2.16 35.73 -13.24
CA TYR A 146 -1.84 34.58 -12.38
C TYR A 146 -3.08 34.08 -11.63
N THR A 147 -3.11 32.76 -11.38
CA THR A 147 -4.12 32.08 -10.57
C THR A 147 -3.45 31.29 -9.43
N GLU A 148 -4.23 30.89 -8.43
CA GLU A 148 -3.69 30.17 -7.27
C GLU A 148 -3.24 28.75 -7.59
N ASP A 149 -3.87 28.09 -8.57
CA ASP A 149 -3.55 26.73 -9.03
C ASP A 149 -2.06 26.56 -9.42
N LEU A 150 -1.40 27.67 -9.76
CA LEU A 150 0.03 27.69 -10.04
C LEU A 150 0.89 27.26 -8.86
N LEU A 151 0.43 27.38 -7.62
CA LEU A 151 1.16 26.91 -6.43
C LEU A 151 1.18 25.38 -6.32
N GLU A 152 0.21 24.69 -6.93
CA GLU A 152 0.17 23.24 -7.02
C GLU A 152 1.01 22.68 -8.19
N ASP A 153 1.40 23.54 -9.14
CA ASP A 153 2.19 23.18 -10.32
C ASP A 153 3.57 22.64 -9.91
N TYR A 154 3.95 21.50 -10.50
CA TYR A 154 5.24 20.85 -10.25
C TYR A 154 6.33 21.24 -11.26
N LEU A 155 5.95 21.85 -12.39
CA LEU A 155 6.82 22.21 -13.52
C LEU A 155 7.39 23.62 -13.43
N GLN A 156 6.69 24.52 -12.76
CA GLN A 156 7.12 25.90 -12.58
C GLN A 156 7.15 26.29 -11.10
N ASN A 157 7.98 27.28 -10.80
CA ASN A 157 8.31 27.67 -9.44
C ASN A 157 7.78 29.07 -9.17
N TYR A 158 6.97 29.23 -8.14
CA TYR A 158 6.28 30.49 -7.87
C TYR A 158 6.47 30.96 -6.42
N ALA A 159 6.38 32.27 -6.22
CA ALA A 159 6.51 32.91 -4.91
C ALA A 159 5.41 33.95 -4.66
N ILE A 160 4.96 34.01 -3.41
CA ILE A 160 4.18 35.09 -2.86
C ILE A 160 5.01 35.76 -1.77
N ILE A 161 5.20 37.07 -1.90
CA ILE A 161 6.10 37.85 -1.05
C ILE A 161 5.32 38.80 -0.12
N PRO A 162 5.91 39.31 0.96
CA PRO A 162 5.23 40.36 1.73
C PRO A 162 5.13 41.64 0.91
N SER A 163 4.02 42.36 1.05
CA SER A 163 3.81 43.64 0.35
C SER A 163 4.80 44.74 0.76
N THR A 164 5.51 44.58 1.89
CA THR A 164 6.65 45.44 2.25
C THR A 164 7.80 45.29 1.24
N LEU A 165 8.02 44.08 0.72
CA LEU A 165 9.05 43.80 -0.28
C LEU A 165 8.59 44.15 -1.70
N SER A 166 7.32 43.92 -2.03
CA SER A 166 6.80 44.16 -3.39
C SER A 166 6.86 45.62 -3.81
N LYS A 167 6.70 46.56 -2.86
CA LYS A 167 6.84 48.02 -3.07
C LYS A 167 8.19 48.43 -3.64
N HIS A 168 9.22 47.60 -3.45
CA HIS A 168 10.55 47.85 -3.95
C HIS A 168 10.84 47.18 -5.30
N ILE A 169 9.90 46.47 -5.92
CA ILE A 169 10.09 45.91 -7.28
C ILE A 169 10.28 47.07 -8.27
N LYS A 170 11.27 46.95 -9.17
CA LYS A 170 11.55 47.96 -10.21
C LYS A 170 10.31 48.25 -11.05
N ALA A 171 9.97 49.52 -11.16
CA ALA A 171 8.88 49.97 -12.02
C ALA A 171 9.10 49.55 -13.48
N GLY A 172 8.05 49.07 -14.14
CA GLY A 172 8.11 48.62 -15.54
C GLY A 172 8.83 47.29 -15.77
N LEU A 173 9.23 46.57 -14.70
CA LEU A 173 9.80 45.24 -14.83
C LEU A 173 8.73 44.25 -15.32
N SER A 174 8.96 43.65 -16.49
CA SER A 174 8.10 42.59 -17.04
C SER A 174 7.97 41.42 -16.07
N ASP A 175 6.80 40.78 -15.98
CA ASP A 175 6.57 39.73 -14.99
C ASP A 175 7.51 38.53 -15.13
N GLY A 176 7.94 38.20 -16.35
CA GLY A 176 8.96 37.16 -16.61
C GLY A 176 10.33 37.44 -15.95
N LYS A 177 10.58 38.66 -15.48
CA LYS A 177 11.81 39.08 -14.81
C LYS A 177 11.65 39.29 -13.30
N LYS A 178 10.43 39.17 -12.76
CA LYS A 178 10.18 39.24 -11.31
C LYS A 178 10.49 37.88 -10.69
N VAL A 179 11.78 37.54 -10.58
CA VAL A 179 12.24 36.20 -10.18
C VAL A 179 13.27 36.32 -9.07
N ILE A 180 13.01 35.68 -7.92
CA ILE A 180 13.96 35.56 -6.82
C ILE A 180 14.62 34.19 -6.84
N TYR A 181 15.83 34.09 -6.28
CA TYR A 181 16.55 32.82 -6.19
C TYR A 181 16.65 32.42 -4.72
N MET A 182 16.28 31.18 -4.42
CA MET A 182 16.41 30.60 -3.09
C MET A 182 17.47 29.52 -3.15
N GLN A 183 18.55 29.70 -2.38
CA GLN A 183 19.62 28.73 -2.24
C GLN A 183 19.55 28.08 -0.86
N ASN A 184 19.52 26.75 -0.81
CA ASN A 184 19.72 26.01 0.42
C ASN A 184 21.22 25.94 0.73
N SER A 185 21.64 26.52 1.86
CA SER A 185 23.06 26.57 2.23
C SER A 185 23.61 25.19 2.62
N GLU A 186 22.77 24.26 3.08
CA GLU A 186 23.19 22.93 3.55
C GLU A 186 23.43 21.97 2.39
N THR A 187 22.49 21.93 1.44
CA THR A 187 22.55 21.04 0.27
C THR A 187 23.21 21.69 -0.95
N ASN A 188 23.48 22.99 -0.89
CA ASN A 188 23.98 23.81 -1.99
C ASN A 188 23.13 23.75 -3.27
N THR A 189 21.84 23.42 -3.13
CA THR A 189 20.85 23.47 -4.20
C THR A 189 20.22 24.85 -4.26
N PHE A 190 19.76 25.23 -5.44
CA PHE A 190 19.09 26.50 -5.64
C PHE A 190 17.98 26.36 -6.67
N ASP A 191 16.89 27.08 -6.45
CA ASP A 191 15.78 27.20 -7.37
C ASP A 191 15.39 28.67 -7.53
N ASN A 192 14.88 29.01 -8.71
CA ASN A 192 14.36 30.32 -9.02
C ASN A 192 12.84 30.32 -8.91
N PHE A 193 12.26 31.35 -8.30
CA PHE A 193 10.84 31.45 -8.05
C PHE A 193 10.30 32.75 -8.62
N LYS A 194 9.31 32.64 -9.51
CA LYS A 194 8.64 33.79 -10.10
C LYS A 194 7.64 34.38 -9.10
N ILE A 195 7.73 35.69 -8.86
CA ILE A 195 6.82 36.38 -7.94
C ILE A 195 5.48 36.57 -8.65
N ILE A 196 4.42 35.95 -8.13
CA ILE A 196 3.07 35.96 -8.70
C ILE A 196 2.05 36.74 -7.87
N GLY A 197 2.43 37.14 -6.66
CA GLY A 197 1.55 37.90 -5.80
C GLY A 197 2.24 38.41 -4.54
N GLU A 198 1.42 39.04 -3.71
CA GLU A 198 1.83 39.59 -2.42
C GLU A 198 0.79 39.33 -1.33
N TYR A 199 1.22 39.39 -0.07
CA TYR A 199 0.31 39.40 1.08
C TYR A 199 0.48 40.65 1.95
N THR A 200 -0.62 41.04 2.58
CA THR A 200 -0.71 42.03 3.66
C THR A 200 -1.28 41.38 4.90
N THR A 201 -0.75 41.70 6.07
CA THR A 201 -1.22 41.18 7.37
C THR A 201 -1.03 42.24 8.44
N ASP A 202 -1.80 42.16 9.52
CA ASP A 202 -1.58 42.98 10.72
C ASP A 202 -0.48 42.39 11.64
N ASN A 203 0.00 41.17 11.33
CA ASN A 203 1.10 40.49 12.01
C ASN A 203 2.47 40.82 11.38
N GLU A 204 3.39 39.86 11.33
CA GLU A 204 4.76 40.06 10.83
C GLU A 204 4.89 39.80 9.32
N TYR A 205 5.56 40.72 8.62
CA TYR A 205 5.90 40.65 7.19
C TYR A 205 7.25 39.94 6.94
N ASP A 206 7.46 38.81 7.60
CA ASP A 206 8.77 38.15 7.73
C ASP A 206 8.89 36.82 6.97
N ALA A 207 7.92 36.49 6.11
CA ALA A 207 7.85 35.19 5.44
C ALA A 207 7.84 35.28 3.92
N LEU A 208 8.54 34.37 3.25
CA LEU A 208 8.36 34.06 1.83
C LEU A 208 7.56 32.76 1.67
N TYR A 209 6.53 32.78 0.83
CA TYR A 209 5.77 31.58 0.49
C TYR A 209 6.11 31.13 -0.92
N LEU A 210 6.46 29.86 -1.06
CA LEU A 210 7.01 29.28 -2.27
C LEU A 210 6.15 28.08 -2.71
N SER A 211 6.02 27.83 -4.01
CA SER A 211 5.36 26.62 -4.52
C SER A 211 6.02 25.36 -3.92
N PHE A 212 5.22 24.51 -3.27
CA PHE A 212 5.69 23.41 -2.43
C PHE A 212 6.67 22.47 -3.14
N ALA A 213 6.29 21.90 -4.29
CA ALA A 213 7.11 20.90 -4.99
C ALA A 213 8.54 21.39 -5.27
N ALA A 214 8.67 22.61 -5.80
CA ALA A 214 9.95 23.22 -6.10
C ALA A 214 10.78 23.50 -4.83
N PHE A 215 10.14 24.06 -3.82
CA PHE A 215 10.79 24.33 -2.54
C PHE A 215 11.28 23.03 -1.87
N SER A 216 10.47 21.99 -1.87
CA SER A 216 10.81 20.68 -1.28
C SER A 216 11.94 20.00 -2.04
N ARG A 217 12.01 20.09 -3.38
CA ARG A 217 13.17 19.63 -4.16
C ARG A 217 14.44 20.39 -3.79
N ALA A 218 14.36 21.71 -3.66
CA ALA A 218 15.48 22.52 -3.20
C ALA A 218 15.90 22.15 -1.76
N ALA A 219 14.95 21.79 -0.89
CA ALA A 219 15.24 21.32 0.47
C ALA A 219 15.90 19.92 0.47
N ALA A 220 15.41 18.98 -0.35
CA ALA A 220 15.90 17.61 -0.43
C ALA A 220 17.29 17.48 -1.06
N GLY A 221 17.59 18.33 -2.03
CA GLY A 221 18.83 18.24 -2.80
C GLY A 221 19.01 16.86 -3.44
N VAL A 222 20.20 16.26 -3.26
CA VAL A 222 20.53 14.94 -3.83
C VAL A 222 19.93 13.76 -3.08
N ASN A 223 19.36 13.98 -1.89
CA ASN A 223 18.84 12.90 -1.04
C ASN A 223 17.43 12.45 -1.44
N PHE A 224 16.75 13.18 -2.33
CA PHE A 224 15.37 12.94 -2.81
C PHE A 224 14.27 12.90 -1.73
N ASP A 225 14.61 12.92 -0.44
CA ASP A 225 13.69 13.02 0.69
C ASP A 225 14.25 13.95 1.78
N VAL A 226 13.36 14.47 2.63
CA VAL A 226 13.67 15.28 3.81
C VAL A 226 12.79 14.83 4.95
N SER A 227 13.40 14.40 6.06
CA SER A 227 12.68 14.05 7.28
C SER A 227 12.05 15.28 7.93
N ASN A 228 10.89 15.11 8.58
CA ASN A 228 10.18 16.19 9.28
C ASN A 228 9.91 17.44 8.42
N HIS A 229 9.52 17.22 7.15
CA HIS A 229 9.42 18.30 6.17
C HIS A 229 8.02 18.90 6.06
N ILE A 230 6.98 18.08 6.21
CA ILE A 230 5.57 18.45 5.98
C ILE A 230 4.94 18.75 7.34
N ASP A 231 4.36 19.94 7.49
CA ASP A 231 3.65 20.34 8.70
C ASP A 231 2.12 20.15 8.58
N ARG A 232 1.60 20.10 7.36
CA ARG A 232 0.18 19.87 7.06
C ARG A 232 0.00 19.17 5.72
N MET A 233 -0.97 18.26 5.66
CA MET A 233 -1.45 17.62 4.44
C MET A 233 -2.94 17.35 4.58
N GLU A 234 -3.71 17.99 3.72
CA GLU A 234 -5.17 17.90 3.64
C GLU A 234 -5.58 17.76 2.16
N ILE A 235 -6.63 17.00 1.91
CA ILE A 235 -7.12 16.67 0.57
C ILE A 235 -8.61 17.01 0.53
N ASP A 236 -9.00 17.71 -0.52
CA ASP A 236 -10.38 18.04 -0.86
C ASP A 236 -10.78 17.16 -2.06
N VAL A 237 -11.91 16.48 -1.97
CA VAL A 237 -12.34 15.47 -2.94
C VAL A 237 -13.69 15.81 -3.55
N ASP A 238 -13.96 15.32 -4.76
CA ASP A 238 -15.29 15.45 -5.34
C ASP A 238 -16.21 14.36 -4.77
N GLU A 239 -17.01 14.71 -3.77
CA GLU A 239 -18.01 13.83 -3.14
C GLU A 239 -19.03 13.22 -4.15
N ASN A 240 -19.13 13.77 -5.37
CA ASN A 240 -20.02 13.23 -6.41
C ASN A 240 -19.39 12.09 -7.23
N LYS A 241 -18.11 11.77 -6.99
CA LYS A 241 -17.38 10.70 -7.69
C LYS A 241 -17.35 9.42 -6.88
N ASP A 242 -17.01 8.33 -7.56
CA ASP A 242 -16.68 7.07 -6.88
C ASP A 242 -15.26 7.16 -6.34
N LEU A 243 -15.12 7.24 -5.03
CA LEU A 243 -13.84 7.41 -4.34
C LEU A 243 -13.20 6.07 -3.93
N THR A 244 -13.77 4.93 -4.34
CA THR A 244 -13.34 3.60 -3.91
C THR A 244 -11.85 3.35 -4.20
N ASP A 245 -11.42 3.55 -5.44
CA ASP A 245 -10.02 3.34 -5.85
C ASP A 245 -9.07 4.30 -5.15
N PHE A 246 -9.51 5.54 -4.91
CA PHE A 246 -8.72 6.53 -4.19
C PHE A 246 -8.56 6.15 -2.70
N VAL A 247 -9.59 5.61 -2.06
CA VAL A 247 -9.52 5.09 -0.69
C VAL A 247 -8.58 3.88 -0.62
N PHE A 248 -8.65 2.96 -1.57
CA PHE A 248 -7.69 1.85 -1.65
C PHE A 248 -6.26 2.35 -1.82
N TYR A 249 -6.05 3.38 -2.63
CA TYR A 249 -4.75 4.04 -2.77
C TYR A 249 -4.27 4.66 -1.45
N LEU A 250 -5.11 5.43 -0.76
CA LEU A 250 -4.76 6.03 0.53
C LEU A 250 -4.40 4.95 1.57
N ASN A 251 -5.17 3.87 1.64
CA ASN A 251 -4.91 2.73 2.53
C ASN A 251 -3.59 2.00 2.24
N SER A 252 -2.99 2.19 1.06
CA SER A 252 -1.64 1.68 0.76
C SER A 252 -0.53 2.53 1.38
N ILE A 253 -0.82 3.78 1.79
CA ILE A 253 0.17 4.76 2.26
C ILE A 253 -0.07 5.14 3.73
N PHE A 254 -1.33 5.33 4.11
CA PHE A 254 -1.81 5.83 5.39
C PHE A 254 -2.79 4.84 6.02
N ALA A 255 -2.81 4.79 7.35
CA ALA A 255 -3.79 3.99 8.06
C ALA A 255 -5.15 4.71 8.03
N ASP A 256 -6.23 3.94 7.97
CA ASP A 256 -7.57 4.47 8.20
C ASP A 256 -7.78 4.67 9.71
N TYR A 257 -8.08 5.91 10.12
CA TYR A 257 -8.36 6.24 11.52
C TYR A 257 -9.47 5.38 12.14
N ASN A 258 -10.48 5.01 11.37
CA ASN A 258 -11.61 4.21 11.86
C ASN A 258 -11.26 2.74 12.07
N MET A 259 -10.13 2.27 11.53
CA MET A 259 -9.70 0.87 11.54
C MET A 259 -8.22 0.70 11.90
N LEU A 260 -7.66 1.56 12.77
CA LEU A 260 -6.21 1.55 13.08
C LEU A 260 -5.64 0.18 13.46
N SER A 261 -6.41 -0.67 14.15
CA SER A 261 -5.96 -1.99 14.58
C SER A 261 -5.47 -2.86 13.42
N GLN A 262 -6.11 -2.74 12.25
CA GLN A 262 -5.83 -3.59 11.08
C GLN A 262 -4.45 -3.33 10.44
N TYR A 263 -3.78 -2.26 10.85
CA TYR A 263 -2.47 -1.83 10.33
C TYR A 263 -1.30 -2.27 11.20
N THR A 264 -1.55 -2.91 12.35
CA THR A 264 -0.48 -3.32 13.30
C THR A 264 0.52 -4.28 12.67
N LYS A 265 0.05 -5.19 11.81
CA LYS A 265 0.86 -6.19 11.10
C LYS A 265 1.01 -5.85 9.62
N ARG A 266 1.16 -4.55 9.31
CA ARG A 266 1.26 -4.08 7.94
C ARG A 266 2.42 -3.11 7.73
N ILE A 267 3.01 -3.21 6.55
CA ILE A 267 4.00 -2.27 6.03
C ILE A 267 3.33 -1.47 4.90
N ASN A 268 3.43 -0.15 4.91
CA ASN A 268 2.89 0.68 3.85
C ASN A 268 3.74 0.60 2.57
N ARG A 269 3.23 1.17 1.49
CA ARG A 269 3.90 1.20 0.18
C ARG A 269 5.28 1.87 0.20
N LEU A 270 5.53 2.74 1.19
CA LEU A 270 6.82 3.41 1.43
C LEU A 270 7.80 2.57 2.26
N ASN A 271 7.53 1.27 2.43
CA ASN A 271 8.39 0.32 3.11
C ASN A 271 8.59 0.63 4.62
N GLU A 272 7.58 1.26 5.23
CA GLU A 272 7.55 1.61 6.65
C GLU A 272 6.35 0.96 7.34
N THR A 273 6.32 0.93 8.67
CA THR A 273 5.04 0.79 9.38
C THR A 273 4.10 1.95 9.02
N TYR A 274 2.90 2.02 9.59
CA TYR A 274 2.00 3.15 9.35
C TYR A 274 2.14 4.23 10.45
N PRO A 275 3.06 5.21 10.34
CA PRO A 275 3.18 6.31 11.31
C PRO A 275 2.11 7.40 11.12
N TYR A 276 1.44 7.40 9.98
CA TYR A 276 0.43 8.40 9.61
C TYR A 276 -0.90 7.74 9.25
N MET A 277 -1.98 8.45 9.52
CA MET A 277 -3.37 8.05 9.27
C MET A 277 -4.13 9.15 8.56
N PHE A 278 -5.15 8.78 7.80
CA PHE A 278 -6.12 9.73 7.26
C PHE A 278 -7.41 9.71 8.08
N ILE A 279 -7.99 10.89 8.26
CA ILE A 279 -9.31 11.10 8.87
C ILE A 279 -10.19 11.71 7.79
N ASN A 280 -11.33 11.11 7.50
CA ASN A 280 -12.27 11.63 6.51
C ASN A 280 -13.56 12.17 7.15
N THR A 281 -14.11 13.25 6.60
CA THR A 281 -15.35 13.92 7.05
C THR A 281 -16.54 13.68 6.10
N VAL A 282 -16.28 13.15 4.91
CA VAL A 282 -17.26 12.85 3.85
C VAL A 282 -17.91 11.47 3.97
N GLY A 283 -17.60 10.72 5.04
CA GLY A 283 -18.26 9.45 5.35
C GLY A 283 -17.85 8.29 4.44
N LEU A 284 -16.59 8.28 3.98
CA LEU A 284 -16.02 7.15 3.25
C LEU A 284 -16.06 5.90 4.12
N GLU A 285 -16.60 4.82 3.56
CA GLU A 285 -16.63 3.53 4.24
C GLU A 285 -15.20 2.98 4.42
N PRO A 286 -14.84 2.49 5.61
CA PRO A 286 -13.54 1.88 5.82
C PRO A 286 -13.37 0.63 4.95
N VAL A 287 -12.17 0.47 4.40
CA VAL A 287 -11.79 -0.79 3.74
C VAL A 287 -11.39 -1.78 4.82
N TYR A 288 -12.12 -2.90 4.89
CA TYR A 288 -11.81 -4.01 5.78
C TYR A 288 -10.72 -4.89 5.14
N ILE A 289 -9.52 -4.87 5.72
CA ILE A 289 -8.36 -5.60 5.20
C ILE A 289 -8.01 -6.82 6.07
N GLU A 290 -8.37 -6.81 7.36
CA GLU A 290 -8.23 -7.98 8.21
C GLU A 290 -9.39 -8.97 7.96
N GLU A 291 -9.03 -10.25 7.89
CA GLU A 291 -10.00 -11.33 7.88
C GLU A 291 -10.48 -11.54 9.31
N ASP A 292 -11.81 -11.56 9.51
CA ASP A 292 -12.39 -11.96 10.78
C ASP A 292 -11.87 -13.38 11.11
N THR A 293 -11.41 -13.59 12.34
CA THR A 293 -10.96 -14.90 12.83
C THR A 293 -11.77 -15.38 14.03
N ASP A 294 -12.63 -14.53 14.59
CA ASP A 294 -13.36 -14.78 15.84
C ASP A 294 -14.75 -15.36 15.54
N PHE A 295 -14.75 -16.50 14.86
CA PHE A 295 -15.97 -17.28 14.62
C PHE A 295 -15.70 -18.77 14.62
N LYS A 296 -16.76 -19.53 14.92
CA LYS A 296 -16.75 -20.98 14.72
C LYS A 296 -16.64 -21.31 13.26
N LYS A 297 -15.82 -22.30 12.93
CA LYS A 297 -15.54 -22.69 11.55
C LYS A 297 -16.20 -24.02 11.20
N ASN A 298 -16.55 -24.19 9.93
CA ASN A 298 -16.65 -25.55 9.37
C ASN A 298 -15.37 -25.82 8.59
N VAL A 299 -14.78 -26.99 8.82
CA VAL A 299 -13.56 -27.45 8.15
C VAL A 299 -13.92 -28.58 7.20
N ILE A 300 -13.61 -28.40 5.92
CA ILE A 300 -13.80 -29.40 4.88
C ILE A 300 -12.43 -29.97 4.51
N THR A 301 -12.30 -31.29 4.56
CA THR A 301 -11.08 -32.01 4.17
C THR A 301 -11.36 -32.95 3.02
N ILE A 302 -10.41 -33.05 2.10
CA ILE A 302 -10.47 -33.99 0.98
C ILE A 302 -9.65 -35.24 1.29
N SER A 303 -10.22 -36.42 1.03
CA SER A 303 -9.57 -37.71 1.22
C SER A 303 -9.86 -38.65 0.07
N ARG A 304 -9.16 -39.80 0.02
CA ARG A 304 -9.37 -40.81 -1.01
C ARG A 304 -10.54 -41.72 -0.67
N ILE A 305 -11.36 -42.05 -1.67
CA ILE A 305 -12.46 -43.00 -1.53
C ILE A 305 -11.93 -44.42 -1.25
N ASP A 306 -10.75 -44.76 -1.77
CA ASP A 306 -10.09 -46.05 -1.55
C ASP A 306 -9.48 -46.21 -0.14
N GLY A 307 -9.53 -45.15 0.68
CA GLY A 307 -9.06 -45.15 2.07
C GLY A 307 -7.53 -45.08 2.23
N LYS A 308 -6.77 -44.88 1.15
CA LYS A 308 -5.32 -44.61 1.27
C LYS A 308 -5.08 -43.24 1.92
N GLU A 309 -4.06 -43.19 2.78
CA GLU A 309 -3.72 -41.98 3.55
C GLU A 309 -3.16 -40.86 2.67
N ASN A 310 -2.26 -41.17 1.73
CA ASN A 310 -1.69 -40.18 0.84
C ASN A 310 -2.67 -39.81 -0.27
N LEU A 311 -2.95 -38.52 -0.44
CA LEU A 311 -3.90 -38.05 -1.44
C LEU A 311 -3.42 -38.34 -2.87
N GLU A 312 -2.14 -38.07 -3.16
CA GLU A 312 -1.51 -38.24 -4.48
C GLU A 312 -2.36 -37.63 -5.62
N MET A 313 -2.99 -36.48 -5.35
CA MET A 313 -3.96 -35.86 -6.25
C MET A 313 -3.28 -35.06 -7.35
N SER A 314 -3.76 -35.22 -8.58
CA SER A 314 -3.25 -34.43 -9.70
C SER A 314 -3.39 -32.92 -9.45
N HIS A 315 -2.40 -32.14 -9.87
CA HIS A 315 -2.45 -30.67 -9.83
C HIS A 315 -3.68 -30.08 -10.52
N LEU A 316 -4.28 -30.79 -11.49
CA LEU A 316 -5.50 -30.37 -12.19
C LEU A 316 -6.67 -30.06 -11.25
N TYR A 317 -6.76 -30.73 -10.10
CA TYR A 317 -7.78 -30.42 -9.10
C TYR A 317 -7.50 -29.06 -8.43
N GLY A 318 -6.25 -28.77 -8.08
CA GLY A 318 -5.88 -27.48 -7.49
C GLY A 318 -6.05 -26.33 -8.48
N ASP A 319 -5.64 -26.54 -9.73
CA ASP A 319 -5.82 -25.56 -10.82
C ASP A 319 -7.30 -25.20 -11.03
N ALA A 320 -8.20 -26.18 -10.96
CA ALA A 320 -9.64 -25.94 -11.07
C ALA A 320 -10.18 -25.07 -9.92
N PHE A 321 -9.75 -25.35 -8.68
CA PHE A 321 -10.11 -24.54 -7.53
C PHE A 321 -9.64 -23.10 -7.67
N VAL A 322 -8.39 -22.89 -8.07
CA VAL A 322 -7.88 -21.53 -8.21
C VAL A 322 -8.55 -20.78 -9.37
N LYS A 323 -8.80 -21.47 -10.49
CA LYS A 323 -9.48 -20.88 -11.64
C LYS A 323 -10.90 -20.41 -11.32
N ASP A 324 -11.65 -21.20 -10.57
CA ASP A 324 -13.05 -20.92 -10.23
C ASP A 324 -13.17 -20.21 -8.86
N TYR A 325 -12.06 -19.70 -8.30
CA TYR A 325 -11.99 -19.16 -6.94
C TYR A 325 -13.08 -18.14 -6.64
N PHE A 326 -13.29 -17.17 -7.54
CA PHE A 326 -14.27 -16.10 -7.33
C PHE A 326 -15.73 -16.62 -7.23
N ASP A 327 -16.04 -17.80 -7.77
CA ASP A 327 -17.40 -18.36 -7.70
C ASP A 327 -17.75 -18.84 -6.29
N TYR A 328 -16.77 -19.39 -5.56
CA TYR A 328 -16.96 -19.96 -4.23
C TYR A 328 -16.28 -19.19 -3.09
N ALA A 329 -15.38 -18.24 -3.38
CA ALA A 329 -14.61 -17.47 -2.39
C ALA A 329 -15.50 -16.78 -1.34
N LYS A 330 -16.71 -16.36 -1.72
CA LYS A 330 -17.69 -15.74 -0.82
C LYS A 330 -18.22 -16.67 0.28
N PHE A 331 -18.05 -17.99 0.14
CA PHE A 331 -18.50 -18.99 1.10
C PHE A 331 -17.38 -19.49 2.01
N ILE A 332 -16.13 -19.17 1.69
CA ILE A 332 -14.96 -19.69 2.39
C ILE A 332 -14.20 -18.54 3.06
N THR A 333 -13.42 -18.90 4.06
CA THR A 333 -12.53 -17.99 4.79
C THR A 333 -11.08 -18.32 4.53
N ASP A 334 -10.79 -19.58 4.21
CA ASP A 334 -9.45 -20.02 3.86
C ASP A 334 -9.48 -21.24 2.93
N ILE A 335 -8.42 -21.39 2.13
CA ILE A 335 -8.18 -22.59 1.33
C ILE A 335 -6.68 -22.91 1.31
N VAL A 336 -6.34 -24.12 1.75
CA VAL A 336 -4.99 -24.65 1.74
C VAL A 336 -4.90 -25.77 0.72
N ILE A 337 -4.15 -25.54 -0.37
CA ILE A 337 -3.78 -26.55 -1.36
C ILE A 337 -2.29 -26.84 -1.19
N SER A 338 -1.97 -27.87 -0.42
CA SER A 338 -0.58 -28.19 -0.11
C SER A 338 0.00 -29.20 -1.10
N THR A 339 1.16 -28.87 -1.65
CA THR A 339 1.96 -29.82 -2.44
C THR A 339 3.00 -30.56 -1.59
N GLY A 340 3.25 -30.09 -0.36
CA GLY A 340 4.27 -30.61 0.57
C GLY A 340 5.72 -30.61 0.07
N ARG A 341 5.96 -30.18 -1.17
CA ARG A 341 7.27 -30.21 -1.80
C ARG A 341 8.01 -28.90 -1.60
N LYS A 342 8.96 -28.93 -0.67
CA LYS A 342 10.09 -28.00 -0.63
C LYS A 342 11.15 -28.56 -1.59
N GLY A 343 11.80 -27.72 -2.39
CA GLY A 343 12.89 -28.16 -3.28
C GLY A 343 14.03 -28.90 -2.54
N VAL A 344 15.10 -29.29 -3.24
CA VAL A 344 16.24 -30.01 -2.63
C VAL A 344 17.37 -29.04 -2.30
N ASN A 345 17.78 -28.95 -1.02
CA ASN A 345 18.96 -28.18 -0.61
C ASN A 345 20.23 -29.05 -0.63
N PRO A 346 21.25 -28.68 -1.42
CA PRO A 346 22.54 -29.36 -1.42
C PRO A 346 23.21 -29.47 -0.05
N ALA A 347 23.03 -28.46 0.81
CA ALA A 347 23.71 -28.38 2.10
C ALA A 347 23.21 -29.43 3.12
N ASP A 348 22.03 -30.00 2.88
CA ASP A 348 21.44 -31.04 3.73
C ASP A 348 22.12 -32.40 3.53
N TYR A 349 22.98 -32.54 2.51
CA TYR A 349 23.67 -33.78 2.19
C TYR A 349 25.18 -33.67 2.45
N SER A 350 25.76 -34.75 2.97
CA SER A 350 27.22 -34.86 3.14
C SER A 350 27.95 -34.59 1.81
N SER A 351 29.09 -33.91 1.88
CA SER A 351 29.94 -33.65 0.71
C SER A 351 30.23 -34.92 -0.09
N GLY A 352 30.02 -34.87 -1.41
CA GLY A 352 30.16 -36.02 -2.32
C GLY A 352 28.91 -36.88 -2.50
N THR A 353 27.80 -36.57 -1.82
CA THR A 353 26.51 -37.22 -2.08
C THR A 353 25.96 -36.80 -3.44
N ASN A 354 25.59 -37.76 -4.28
CA ASN A 354 24.90 -37.50 -5.54
C ASN A 354 23.41 -37.33 -5.26
N TYR A 355 22.96 -36.09 -5.06
CA TYR A 355 21.53 -35.74 -4.98
C TYR A 355 21.07 -35.20 -6.32
N GLN A 356 19.79 -35.41 -6.66
CA GLN A 356 19.21 -34.75 -7.84
C GLN A 356 18.66 -33.38 -7.41
N PRO A 357 19.11 -32.27 -8.03
CA PRO A 357 18.53 -30.97 -7.76
C PRO A 357 17.09 -30.94 -8.24
N TYR A 358 16.23 -30.15 -7.58
CA TYR A 358 14.82 -30.01 -7.95
C TYR A 358 14.63 -29.42 -9.37
N GLY A 359 15.66 -28.78 -9.93
CA GLY A 359 15.64 -28.23 -11.29
C GLY A 359 14.96 -26.86 -11.40
N LEU A 360 14.38 -26.36 -10.30
CA LEU A 360 13.89 -24.99 -10.16
C LEU A 360 14.75 -24.23 -9.15
N LYS A 361 15.00 -22.96 -9.46
CA LYS A 361 15.70 -22.04 -8.59
C LYS A 361 14.95 -20.71 -8.52
N LEU A 362 14.80 -20.21 -7.30
CA LEU A 362 14.35 -18.86 -7.06
C LEU A 362 15.58 -17.95 -7.00
N MET A 363 15.48 -16.77 -7.59
CA MET A 363 16.47 -15.73 -7.41
C MET A 363 15.81 -14.40 -7.14
N THR A 364 16.57 -13.53 -6.48
CA THR A 364 16.10 -12.20 -6.21
C THR A 364 16.40 -11.28 -7.38
N LEU A 365 15.46 -10.39 -7.67
CA LEU A 365 15.57 -9.35 -8.68
C LEU A 365 14.94 -8.06 -8.15
N GLY A 366 15.30 -6.92 -8.72
CA GLY A 366 14.48 -5.71 -8.63
C GLY A 366 13.61 -5.56 -9.86
N ARG A 367 12.50 -4.83 -9.73
CA ARG A 367 11.78 -4.29 -10.89
C ARG A 367 12.75 -3.44 -11.71
N SER A 368 12.80 -3.62 -13.02
CA SER A 368 13.65 -2.79 -13.91
C SER A 368 15.15 -2.78 -13.58
N GLN A 369 15.74 -3.92 -13.16
CA GLN A 369 17.19 -4.13 -13.02
C GLN A 369 17.84 -3.69 -11.69
N ASP A 370 17.06 -3.27 -10.68
CA ASP A 370 17.64 -2.91 -9.39
C ASP A 370 18.14 -4.14 -8.62
N ASN A 371 19.36 -4.09 -8.08
CA ASN A 371 19.98 -5.19 -7.34
C ASN A 371 19.49 -5.26 -5.88
N ILE A 372 18.18 -5.13 -5.68
CA ILE A 372 17.56 -4.83 -4.37
C ILE A 372 17.96 -5.81 -3.28
N TRP A 373 18.04 -7.07 -3.68
CA TRP A 373 18.19 -8.22 -2.81
C TRP A 373 19.54 -8.94 -2.98
N MET A 374 20.44 -8.40 -3.79
CA MET A 374 21.63 -9.13 -4.25
C MET A 374 22.62 -9.47 -3.14
N ASP A 375 22.57 -8.74 -2.03
CA ASP A 375 23.47 -8.92 -0.89
C ASP A 375 22.94 -9.92 0.16
N TYR A 376 21.69 -10.41 0.01
CA TYR A 376 21.11 -11.36 0.96
C TYR A 376 21.31 -12.82 0.50
N PRO A 377 21.80 -13.73 1.36
CA PRO A 377 21.90 -15.15 1.04
C PRO A 377 20.49 -15.76 0.95
N LEU A 378 20.02 -15.98 -0.27
CA LEU A 378 18.71 -16.56 -0.53
C LEU A 378 18.45 -17.84 0.28
N PRO A 379 17.26 -17.96 0.88
CA PRO A 379 16.82 -19.20 1.50
C PRO A 379 16.91 -20.37 0.50
N PRO A 380 17.36 -21.55 0.94
CA PRO A 380 17.59 -22.68 0.05
C PRO A 380 16.29 -23.28 -0.49
N TYR A 381 15.15 -23.03 0.15
CA TYR A 381 13.86 -23.60 -0.22
C TYR A 381 12.87 -22.56 -0.71
N HIS A 382 11.97 -23.01 -1.58
CA HIS A 382 10.70 -22.34 -1.83
C HIS A 382 9.56 -23.36 -1.73
N GLN A 383 8.37 -22.89 -1.39
CA GLN A 383 7.15 -23.70 -1.30
C GLN A 383 5.98 -22.96 -1.91
N ALA A 384 5.18 -23.70 -2.69
CA ALA A 384 3.93 -23.20 -3.24
C ALA A 384 2.84 -23.20 -2.16
N ILE A 385 2.14 -22.09 -2.00
CA ILE A 385 1.05 -21.94 -1.03
C ILE A 385 -0.17 -21.28 -1.66
N THR A 386 -1.34 -21.52 -1.09
CA THR A 386 -2.56 -20.73 -1.32
C THR A 386 -3.00 -19.95 -0.09
N SER A 387 -2.32 -20.14 1.05
CA SER A 387 -2.72 -19.54 2.32
C SER A 387 -1.55 -19.44 3.30
N ILE A 388 -1.59 -18.39 4.13
CA ILE A 388 -0.67 -18.20 5.26
C ILE A 388 -0.84 -19.26 6.36
N SER A 389 -1.97 -19.97 6.40
CA SER A 389 -2.20 -21.07 7.34
C SER A 389 -1.17 -22.18 7.14
N GLU A 390 -0.73 -22.40 5.89
CA GLU A 390 0.34 -23.34 5.58
C GLU A 390 1.69 -22.86 6.16
N ILE A 391 1.99 -21.56 6.09
CA ILE A 391 3.17 -20.96 6.72
C ILE A 391 3.12 -21.15 8.24
N LYS A 392 1.97 -20.88 8.87
CA LYS A 392 1.80 -21.02 10.33
C LYS A 392 1.89 -22.47 10.80
N SER A 393 1.49 -23.42 9.96
CA SER A 393 1.66 -24.85 10.22
C SER A 393 3.12 -25.28 10.07
N ASP A 394 3.84 -24.73 9.10
CA ASP A 394 5.24 -25.05 8.83
C ASP A 394 6.22 -24.36 9.80
N LYS A 395 5.93 -23.10 10.15
CA LYS A 395 6.71 -22.22 11.01
C LYS A 395 5.89 -21.88 12.24
N LYS A 396 6.07 -22.67 13.29
CA LYS A 396 5.16 -22.64 14.43
C LYS A 396 5.23 -21.29 15.14
N ASN A 397 4.06 -20.74 15.47
CA ASN A 397 3.90 -19.42 16.12
C ASN A 397 4.51 -18.25 15.31
N SER A 398 4.75 -18.42 14.01
CA SER A 398 5.19 -17.32 13.17
C SER A 398 4.13 -16.23 13.06
N GLU A 399 4.60 -14.99 12.99
CA GLU A 399 3.77 -13.84 12.65
C GLU A 399 3.93 -13.53 11.16
N ILE A 400 2.84 -13.09 10.53
CA ILE A 400 2.83 -12.70 9.12
C ILE A 400 2.49 -11.22 9.04
N TYR A 401 3.30 -10.49 8.29
CA TYR A 401 3.13 -9.07 8.01
C TYR A 401 2.85 -8.89 6.53
N PHE A 402 1.74 -8.23 6.18
CA PHE A 402 1.40 -7.93 4.80
C PHE A 402 1.84 -6.53 4.39
N TYR A 403 2.16 -6.35 3.12
CA TYR A 403 2.39 -5.04 2.53
C TYR A 403 1.05 -4.43 2.11
N SER A 404 0.92 -3.12 2.30
CA SER A 404 -0.23 -2.32 1.91
C SER A 404 -1.56 -2.99 2.31
N ASN A 405 -2.47 -3.15 1.36
CA ASN A 405 -3.77 -3.77 1.50
C ASN A 405 -3.81 -5.23 1.00
N TYR A 406 -2.67 -5.92 0.86
CA TYR A 406 -2.66 -7.35 0.52
C TYR A 406 -3.22 -8.21 1.67
N THR A 407 -3.82 -9.32 1.30
CA THR A 407 -4.55 -10.24 2.18
C THR A 407 -4.20 -11.69 1.86
N ASN A 408 -4.68 -12.61 2.70
CA ASN A 408 -4.51 -14.04 2.47
C ASN A 408 -5.16 -14.50 1.15
N LYS A 409 -6.28 -13.88 0.74
CA LYS A 409 -6.97 -14.20 -0.54
C LYS A 409 -6.11 -13.94 -1.77
N ASP A 410 -5.25 -12.92 -1.71
CA ASP A 410 -4.35 -12.59 -2.81
C ASP A 410 -3.33 -13.72 -3.07
N LEU A 411 -3.08 -14.60 -2.08
CA LEU A 411 -2.22 -15.77 -2.27
C LEU A 411 -2.86 -16.87 -3.14
N VAL A 412 -4.18 -16.84 -3.32
CA VAL A 412 -4.92 -17.78 -4.17
C VAL A 412 -4.95 -17.30 -5.61
N VAL A 413 -5.36 -16.05 -5.83
CA VAL A 413 -5.49 -15.44 -7.16
C VAL A 413 -4.82 -14.09 -7.19
N GLN A 414 -3.97 -13.88 -8.19
CA GLN A 414 -3.32 -12.60 -8.43
C GLN A 414 -4.33 -11.52 -8.84
N ARG A 415 -4.15 -10.30 -8.34
CA ARG A 415 -4.92 -9.13 -8.78
C ARG A 415 -4.57 -8.78 -10.22
N GLU A 416 -5.58 -8.37 -10.99
CA GLU A 416 -5.38 -8.06 -12.42
C GLU A 416 -4.44 -6.87 -12.62
N GLU A 417 -4.51 -5.86 -11.75
CA GLU A 417 -3.68 -4.66 -11.80
C GLU A 417 -2.19 -4.91 -11.53
N ASP A 418 -1.85 -6.02 -10.89
CA ASP A 418 -0.46 -6.40 -10.59
C ASP A 418 0.18 -7.23 -11.70
N TYR A 419 -0.59 -7.66 -12.70
CA TYR A 419 -0.06 -8.44 -13.80
C TYR A 419 0.85 -7.58 -14.69
N VAL A 420 2.07 -8.07 -14.92
CA VAL A 420 3.06 -7.43 -15.79
C VAL A 420 3.68 -8.49 -16.70
N SER A 421 3.36 -8.44 -17.99
CA SER A 421 3.81 -9.45 -18.98
C SER A 421 5.32 -9.60 -19.14
N ARG A 422 6.11 -8.58 -18.76
CA ARG A 422 7.58 -8.60 -18.73
C ARG A 422 8.09 -7.91 -17.49
N ALA A 423 7.97 -8.58 -16.35
CA ALA A 423 8.36 -8.04 -15.06
C ALA A 423 9.87 -8.10 -14.81
N THR A 424 10.59 -9.02 -15.46
CA THR A 424 12.01 -9.29 -15.19
C THR A 424 12.90 -9.08 -16.41
N GLN A 425 14.21 -8.95 -16.19
CA GLN A 425 15.22 -8.87 -17.27
C GLN A 425 15.17 -10.08 -18.21
N ARG A 426 14.85 -11.27 -17.68
CA ARG A 426 14.77 -12.50 -18.48
C ARG A 426 13.42 -12.66 -19.18
N GLY A 427 12.52 -11.69 -19.01
CA GLY A 427 11.21 -11.65 -19.67
C GLY A 427 10.14 -12.47 -18.97
N GLY A 428 10.33 -12.83 -17.70
CA GLY A 428 9.31 -13.48 -16.89
C GLY A 428 8.12 -12.55 -16.64
N ALA A 429 6.91 -13.09 -16.78
CA ALA A 429 5.70 -12.38 -16.41
C ALA A 429 5.52 -12.40 -14.89
N MET A 430 4.91 -11.34 -14.33
CA MET A 430 4.46 -11.33 -12.94
C MET A 430 3.20 -12.18 -12.83
N GLU A 431 3.31 -13.39 -12.28
CA GLU A 431 2.20 -14.38 -12.21
C GLU A 431 1.91 -14.82 -10.77
N GLY A 432 2.27 -13.99 -9.79
CA GLY A 432 2.03 -14.34 -8.40
C GLY A 432 2.71 -13.43 -7.39
N TYR A 433 2.64 -13.89 -6.15
CA TYR A 433 3.20 -13.19 -5.01
C TYR A 433 4.09 -14.07 -4.15
N ALA A 434 4.82 -13.44 -3.23
CA ALA A 434 5.67 -14.13 -2.28
C ALA A 434 5.53 -13.57 -0.86
N ILE A 435 5.69 -14.47 0.13
CA ILE A 435 5.94 -14.13 1.53
C ILE A 435 7.38 -14.52 1.84
N VAL A 436 8.20 -13.52 2.17
CA VAL A 436 9.64 -13.68 2.39
C VAL A 436 9.98 -13.80 3.88
N PRO A 437 11.16 -14.31 4.26
CA PRO A 437 11.64 -14.22 5.63
C PRO A 437 11.84 -12.77 6.12
N ALA A 438 11.62 -12.51 7.41
CA ALA A 438 11.90 -11.20 8.02
C ALA A 438 13.34 -10.68 7.75
N PRO A 439 14.41 -11.51 7.83
CA PRO A 439 15.77 -11.01 7.54
C PRO A 439 15.96 -10.59 6.08
N MET A 440 15.17 -11.12 5.16
CA MET A 440 15.10 -10.60 3.80
C MET A 440 14.52 -9.19 3.85
N PHE A 441 13.29 -9.01 4.35
CA PHE A 441 12.68 -7.67 4.45
C PHE A 441 13.62 -6.63 5.09
N GLU A 442 14.30 -6.98 6.18
CA GLU A 442 15.27 -6.10 6.84
C GLU A 442 16.45 -5.69 5.96
N ALA A 443 16.90 -6.55 5.04
CA ALA A 443 17.99 -6.21 4.11
C ALA A 443 17.58 -5.13 3.11
N VAL A 444 16.28 -4.97 2.83
CA VAL A 444 15.76 -4.06 1.80
C VAL A 444 14.89 -2.93 2.35
N ARG A 445 14.74 -2.83 3.67
CA ARG A 445 13.97 -1.76 4.33
C ARG A 445 14.42 -0.34 3.99
N HIS A 446 15.64 -0.17 3.48
CA HIS A 446 16.21 1.12 3.10
C HIS A 446 15.79 1.58 1.70
N TYR A 447 15.18 0.69 0.89
CA TYR A 447 14.57 1.08 -0.37
C TYR A 447 13.26 1.83 -0.13
N LEU A 448 12.97 2.79 -1.02
CA LEU A 448 11.88 3.74 -0.85
C LEU A 448 10.49 3.08 -0.90
N THR A 449 10.33 2.02 -1.68
CA THR A 449 9.02 1.41 -1.93
C THR A 449 9.05 -0.11 -1.93
N THR A 450 7.97 -0.75 -1.49
CA THR A 450 7.81 -2.21 -1.55
C THR A 450 7.63 -2.75 -2.98
N ASP A 451 7.15 -1.93 -3.92
CA ASP A 451 6.82 -2.30 -5.31
C ASP A 451 8.02 -2.82 -6.13
N GLN A 452 9.24 -2.60 -5.64
CA GLN A 452 10.45 -3.03 -6.31
C GLN A 452 10.92 -4.43 -5.88
N GLN A 453 10.32 -4.99 -4.82
CA GLN A 453 10.74 -6.25 -4.20
C GLN A 453 10.18 -7.45 -4.99
N VAL A 454 10.98 -7.99 -5.91
CA VAL A 454 10.55 -9.05 -6.83
C VAL A 454 11.46 -10.28 -6.75
N LEU A 455 10.89 -11.46 -6.96
CA LEU A 455 11.59 -12.73 -7.06
C LEU A 455 11.31 -13.35 -8.43
N GLU A 456 12.27 -14.09 -8.98
CA GLU A 456 12.10 -14.84 -10.23
C GLU A 456 12.39 -16.32 -10.01
N LEU A 457 11.41 -17.15 -10.33
CA LEU A 457 11.54 -18.60 -10.43
C LEU A 457 11.94 -18.97 -11.84
N TYR A 458 12.97 -19.81 -11.96
CA TYR A 458 13.42 -20.29 -13.26
C TYR A 458 13.99 -21.71 -13.21
N THR A 459 14.01 -22.37 -14.36
CA THR A 459 14.61 -23.70 -14.53
C THR A 459 16.14 -23.62 -14.58
N THR A 460 16.84 -24.52 -13.88
CA THR A 460 18.31 -24.54 -13.85
C THR A 460 18.98 -25.12 -15.11
N ASP A 461 18.21 -25.74 -16.01
CA ASP A 461 18.75 -26.26 -17.28
C ASP A 461 18.91 -25.14 -18.31
N GLU A 462 20.15 -24.86 -18.71
CA GLU A 462 20.51 -23.77 -19.62
C GLU A 462 20.18 -24.06 -21.10
N ASN A 463 19.85 -25.31 -21.47
CA ASN A 463 19.90 -25.79 -22.86
C ASN A 463 18.58 -25.84 -23.67
N SER A 464 17.50 -25.14 -23.28
CA SER A 464 16.25 -25.20 -24.04
C SER A 464 15.66 -23.86 -24.46
N THR A 465 14.95 -23.87 -25.60
CA THR A 465 14.05 -22.82 -26.11
C THR A 465 12.77 -22.67 -25.29
N ASN A 466 12.60 -23.47 -24.22
CA ASN A 466 11.42 -23.51 -23.35
C ASN A 466 11.84 -23.23 -21.90
N ARG A 467 12.52 -22.11 -21.63
CA ARG A 467 12.86 -21.73 -20.25
C ARG A 467 11.62 -21.24 -19.51
N LEU A 468 11.44 -21.69 -18.26
CA LEU A 468 10.43 -21.14 -17.37
C LEU A 468 11.02 -19.87 -16.73
N TYR A 469 10.29 -18.77 -16.80
CA TYR A 469 10.58 -17.53 -16.07
C TYR A 469 9.27 -17.00 -15.51
N VAL A 470 9.13 -17.02 -14.20
CA VAL A 470 7.95 -16.52 -13.51
C VAL A 470 8.38 -15.58 -12.41
N ALA A 471 7.77 -14.41 -12.34
CA ALA A 471 8.06 -13.40 -11.34
C ALA A 471 6.99 -13.37 -10.25
N PHE A 472 7.43 -13.05 -9.04
CA PHE A 472 6.59 -12.92 -7.85
C PHE A 472 6.91 -11.61 -7.14
N THR A 473 5.90 -10.78 -6.87
CA THR A 473 6.05 -9.59 -6.02
C THR A 473 6.02 -10.03 -4.57
N ALA A 474 6.99 -9.60 -3.75
CA ALA A 474 6.88 -9.79 -2.32
C ALA A 474 5.73 -8.93 -1.79
N ILE A 475 4.73 -9.56 -1.16
CA ILE A 475 3.55 -8.87 -0.59
C ILE A 475 3.51 -8.97 0.93
N GLY A 476 4.58 -9.48 1.54
CA GLY A 476 4.67 -9.64 2.97
C GLY A 476 5.90 -10.43 3.39
N TYR A 477 6.08 -10.52 4.70
CA TYR A 477 7.10 -11.36 5.30
C TYR A 477 6.57 -12.12 6.50
N TYR A 478 7.28 -13.18 6.88
CA TYR A 478 7.04 -13.91 8.11
C TYR A 478 8.18 -13.70 9.11
N GLU A 479 7.83 -13.59 10.38
CA GLU A 479 8.74 -13.45 11.51
C GLU A 479 8.58 -14.63 12.46
N LEU A 480 9.70 -15.18 12.88
CA LEU A 480 9.78 -16.27 13.86
C LEU A 480 9.90 -15.67 15.28
N PRO A 481 9.29 -16.31 16.30
CA PRO A 481 9.52 -15.93 17.69
C PRO A 481 11.02 -15.92 18.06
N GLU A 482 11.42 -15.05 19.00
CA GLU A 482 12.81 -14.96 19.47
C GLU A 482 13.37 -16.29 19.98
N ASP A 483 12.51 -17.15 20.54
CA ASP A 483 12.85 -18.46 21.09
C ASP A 483 12.59 -19.63 20.11
N SER A 484 12.31 -19.33 18.84
CA SER A 484 12.03 -20.34 17.83
C SER A 484 13.26 -21.19 17.51
N THR A 485 13.03 -22.49 17.30
CA THR A 485 14.02 -23.42 16.75
C THR A 485 13.96 -23.53 15.23
N ASP A 486 12.95 -22.92 14.61
CA ASP A 486 12.78 -22.94 13.15
C ASP A 486 13.78 -21.97 12.49
N GLN A 487 14.06 -22.22 11.21
CA GLN A 487 14.98 -21.39 10.43
C GLN A 487 14.23 -20.54 9.39
N TYR A 488 14.87 -19.44 8.99
CA TYR A 488 14.48 -18.60 7.85
C TYR A 488 14.98 -19.21 6.53
N ASP A 489 14.58 -20.45 6.23
CA ASP A 489 15.10 -21.28 5.15
C ASP A 489 14.14 -21.46 3.95
N VAL A 490 12.91 -20.92 4.02
CA VAL A 490 11.88 -21.05 2.99
C VAL A 490 11.40 -19.68 2.52
N ILE A 491 11.21 -19.52 1.21
CA ILE A 491 10.36 -18.47 0.63
C ILE A 491 9.04 -19.10 0.19
N TYR A 492 7.91 -18.54 0.59
CA TYR A 492 6.61 -19.03 0.15
C TYR A 492 6.17 -18.23 -1.07
N ILE A 493 5.78 -18.92 -2.14
CA ILE A 493 5.31 -18.33 -3.40
C ILE A 493 3.90 -18.83 -3.70
N THR A 494 3.09 -18.03 -4.36
CA THR A 494 1.71 -18.41 -4.69
C THR A 494 1.66 -19.62 -5.62
N TYR A 495 0.65 -20.47 -5.40
CA TYR A 495 0.41 -21.69 -6.15
C TYR A 495 0.32 -21.47 -7.66
N VAL A 496 -0.41 -20.44 -8.11
CA VAL A 496 -0.63 -20.12 -9.55
C VAL A 496 0.67 -19.97 -10.32
N GLY A 497 1.50 -18.99 -9.97
CA GLY A 497 2.76 -18.76 -10.68
C GLY A 497 3.74 -19.92 -10.55
N ASN A 498 3.74 -20.65 -9.44
CA ASN A 498 4.57 -21.83 -9.29
C ASN A 498 4.13 -22.96 -10.25
N ASN A 499 2.84 -23.09 -10.52
CA ASN A 499 2.28 -24.16 -11.36
C ASN A 499 2.57 -24.01 -12.86
N SER A 500 3.04 -22.85 -13.32
CA SER A 500 3.60 -22.69 -14.67
C SER A 500 4.72 -23.71 -14.96
N LYS A 501 5.33 -24.33 -13.92
CA LYS A 501 6.25 -25.47 -14.07
C LYS A 501 5.63 -26.73 -14.68
N TYR A 502 4.32 -26.96 -14.54
CA TYR A 502 3.65 -28.18 -15.02
C TYR A 502 3.56 -28.28 -16.54
N GLU A 503 3.88 -27.21 -17.26
CA GLU A 503 4.14 -27.28 -18.70
C GLU A 503 5.36 -28.17 -19.03
N LYS A 504 6.27 -28.39 -18.08
CA LYS A 504 7.44 -29.27 -18.26
C LYS A 504 7.13 -30.70 -17.83
N GLU A 505 7.51 -31.65 -18.67
CA GLU A 505 7.37 -33.09 -18.41
C GLU A 505 7.92 -33.53 -17.05
N ALA A 506 9.02 -32.92 -16.58
CA ALA A 506 9.65 -33.26 -15.30
C ALA A 506 8.74 -33.03 -14.08
N TYR A 507 7.75 -32.13 -14.19
CA TYR A 507 6.89 -31.73 -13.08
C TYR A 507 5.43 -32.19 -13.25
N LYS A 508 5.02 -32.73 -14.41
CA LYS A 508 3.62 -33.11 -14.68
C LYS A 508 3.01 -34.10 -13.69
N ASN A 509 3.84 -34.96 -13.11
CA ASN A 509 3.42 -35.99 -12.17
C ASN A 509 3.58 -35.59 -10.69
N GLU A 510 3.89 -34.31 -10.39
CA GLU A 510 3.76 -33.84 -9.02
C GLU A 510 2.29 -33.82 -8.60
N TYR A 511 2.07 -33.98 -7.30
CA TYR A 511 0.74 -34.17 -6.73
C TYR A 511 0.50 -33.23 -5.54
N ILE A 512 -0.78 -33.02 -5.26
CA ILE A 512 -1.32 -32.35 -4.10
C ILE A 512 -1.39 -33.38 -2.96
N GLU A 513 -0.85 -33.00 -1.81
CA GLU A 513 -0.81 -33.82 -0.59
C GLU A 513 -2.06 -33.62 0.27
N SER A 514 -2.60 -32.40 0.29
CA SER A 514 -3.84 -32.11 1.01
C SER A 514 -4.58 -30.92 0.43
N ILE A 515 -5.92 -30.96 0.58
CA ILE A 515 -6.79 -29.80 0.39
C ILE A 515 -7.64 -29.64 1.64
N THR A 516 -7.56 -28.47 2.26
CA THR A 516 -8.39 -28.07 3.38
C THR A 516 -9.09 -26.76 3.05
N ILE A 517 -10.39 -26.68 3.34
CA ILE A 517 -11.21 -25.48 3.11
C ILE A 517 -11.85 -25.11 4.44
N GLU A 518 -11.71 -23.85 4.84
CA GLU A 518 -12.38 -23.31 6.03
C GLU A 518 -13.51 -22.38 5.61
N THR A 519 -14.58 -22.40 6.40
CA THR A 519 -15.75 -21.53 6.22
C THR A 519 -16.22 -21.04 7.57
N ARG A 520 -16.99 -19.95 7.60
CA ARG A 520 -17.77 -19.60 8.81
C ARG A 520 -18.83 -20.66 9.07
N SER A 521 -19.16 -20.90 10.34
CA SER A 521 -20.20 -21.87 10.73
C SER A 521 -21.57 -21.57 10.11
N ASP A 522 -21.84 -20.30 9.80
CA ASP A 522 -23.09 -19.80 9.21
C ASP A 522 -23.03 -19.62 7.68
N ALA A 523 -21.98 -20.09 7.02
CA ALA A 523 -21.85 -20.04 5.56
C ALA A 523 -22.94 -20.88 4.85
N ASP A 524 -23.30 -20.47 3.62
CA ASP A 524 -24.17 -21.27 2.74
C ASP A 524 -23.44 -22.53 2.25
N MET A 525 -23.52 -23.58 3.07
CA MET A 525 -22.92 -24.88 2.77
C MET A 525 -23.59 -25.59 1.59
N GLU A 526 -24.83 -25.27 1.23
CA GLU A 526 -25.51 -25.91 0.10
C GLU A 526 -24.84 -25.49 -1.21
N SER A 527 -24.60 -24.20 -1.40
CA SER A 527 -23.93 -23.68 -2.59
C SER A 527 -22.47 -24.15 -2.67
N LEU A 528 -21.72 -24.11 -1.56
CA LEU A 528 -20.35 -24.59 -1.54
C LEU A 528 -20.25 -26.09 -1.84
N THR A 529 -21.07 -26.93 -1.18
CA THR A 529 -21.02 -28.38 -1.43
C THR A 529 -21.54 -28.76 -2.81
N ARG A 530 -22.45 -27.97 -3.40
CA ARG A 530 -22.85 -28.15 -4.81
C ARG A 530 -21.66 -27.97 -5.75
N TYR A 531 -20.84 -26.95 -5.53
CA TYR A 531 -19.58 -26.76 -6.25
C TYR A 531 -18.62 -27.92 -6.02
N LEU A 532 -18.35 -28.29 -4.75
CA LEU A 532 -17.43 -29.39 -4.44
C LEU A 532 -17.83 -30.73 -5.09
N ARG A 533 -19.14 -31.00 -5.22
CA ARG A 533 -19.66 -32.21 -5.86
C ARG A 533 -19.30 -32.35 -7.34
N GLN A 534 -18.88 -31.27 -8.01
CA GLN A 534 -18.36 -31.32 -9.38
C GLN A 534 -17.06 -32.11 -9.48
N TYR A 535 -16.30 -32.16 -8.38
CA TYR A 535 -14.94 -32.73 -8.34
C TYR A 535 -14.81 -33.89 -7.35
N PHE A 536 -15.55 -33.83 -6.24
CA PHE A 536 -15.40 -34.73 -5.08
C PHE A 536 -16.74 -35.30 -4.62
N ALA A 537 -16.78 -36.59 -4.30
CA ALA A 537 -17.99 -37.21 -3.77
C ALA A 537 -18.21 -36.80 -2.29
N PRO A 538 -19.46 -36.67 -1.80
CA PRO A 538 -19.69 -36.58 -0.35
C PRO A 538 -19.31 -37.92 0.31
N SER A 539 -18.56 -37.89 1.42
CA SER A 539 -17.99 -39.11 2.00
C SER A 539 -19.04 -40.13 2.49
N ASP A 540 -20.21 -39.67 2.93
CA ASP A 540 -21.33 -40.50 3.38
C ASP A 540 -22.03 -41.28 2.24
N VAL A 541 -21.89 -40.80 1.00
CA VAL A 541 -22.49 -41.42 -0.20
C VAL A 541 -21.48 -41.68 -1.32
N ALA A 542 -20.18 -41.73 -1.01
CA ALA A 542 -19.11 -41.87 -2.00
C ALA A 542 -19.28 -43.10 -2.91
N SER A 543 -19.85 -44.18 -2.39
CA SER A 543 -20.16 -45.40 -3.16
C SER A 543 -21.11 -45.17 -4.36
N GLN A 544 -21.94 -44.12 -4.33
CA GLN A 544 -22.85 -43.78 -5.42
C GLN A 544 -22.13 -43.16 -6.64
N TYR A 545 -20.90 -42.67 -6.44
CA TYR A 545 -20.08 -42.02 -7.47
C TYR A 545 -19.06 -42.96 -8.10
N ALA A 546 -18.96 -44.20 -7.63
CA ALA A 546 -17.99 -45.19 -8.13
C ALA A 546 -18.16 -45.44 -9.64
N GLY A 547 -17.07 -45.30 -10.39
CA GLY A 547 -17.06 -45.46 -11.85
C GLY A 547 -17.73 -44.33 -12.64
N SER A 548 -18.12 -43.24 -11.97
CA SER A 548 -18.59 -42.01 -12.62
C SER A 548 -17.42 -41.06 -12.88
N ILE A 549 -17.61 -40.15 -13.84
CA ILE A 549 -16.62 -39.14 -14.25
C ILE A 549 -17.02 -37.77 -13.68
N ASN A 550 -16.04 -37.03 -13.15
CA ASN A 550 -16.19 -35.68 -12.61
C ASN A 550 -16.02 -34.60 -13.69
N GLU A 551 -16.17 -33.32 -13.34
CA GLU A 551 -16.09 -32.22 -14.32
C GLU A 551 -14.70 -32.02 -14.94
N LEU A 552 -13.65 -32.62 -14.37
CA LEU A 552 -12.30 -32.66 -14.97
C LEU A 552 -12.13 -33.77 -16.02
N GLY A 553 -13.16 -34.60 -16.24
CA GLY A 553 -13.06 -35.77 -17.11
C GLY A 553 -12.31 -36.95 -16.46
N LEU A 554 -12.12 -36.93 -15.14
CA LEU A 554 -11.46 -37.97 -14.36
C LEU A 554 -12.48 -38.80 -13.56
N GLU A 555 -12.15 -40.03 -13.20
CA GLU A 555 -13.01 -40.81 -12.31
C GLU A 555 -13.09 -40.16 -10.91
N TYR A 556 -14.24 -40.29 -10.25
CA TYR A 556 -14.36 -39.89 -8.84
C TYR A 556 -13.50 -40.80 -7.96
N GLU A 557 -12.31 -40.32 -7.61
CA GLU A 557 -11.36 -40.99 -6.72
C GLU A 557 -11.34 -40.40 -5.30
N TYR A 558 -11.88 -39.20 -5.14
CA TYR A 558 -11.77 -38.39 -3.93
C TYR A 558 -13.14 -38.02 -3.37
N CYS A 559 -13.21 -37.88 -2.04
CA CYS A 559 -14.38 -37.44 -1.32
C CYS A 559 -14.07 -36.32 -0.33
N TYR A 560 -15.09 -35.56 0.04
CA TYR A 560 -14.99 -34.51 1.05
C TYR A 560 -15.73 -34.89 2.34
N THR A 561 -15.18 -34.48 3.48
CA THR A 561 -15.81 -34.59 4.79
C THR A 561 -15.92 -33.21 5.43
N ILE A 562 -17.03 -32.95 6.11
CA ILE A 562 -17.28 -31.67 6.78
C ILE A 562 -17.25 -31.90 8.29
N LYS A 563 -16.42 -31.13 8.99
CA LYS A 563 -16.43 -31.03 10.44
C LYS A 563 -17.01 -29.67 10.83
N GLU A 564 -18.18 -29.67 11.44
CA GLU A 564 -18.92 -28.45 11.76
C GLU A 564 -18.54 -27.87 13.12
N ASN A 565 -18.69 -26.55 13.27
CA ASN A 565 -18.57 -25.83 14.53
C ASN A 565 -17.27 -26.10 15.31
N VAL A 566 -16.16 -26.11 14.58
CA VAL A 566 -14.80 -26.21 15.13
C VAL A 566 -14.38 -24.83 15.65
N ASP A 567 -13.64 -24.83 16.75
CA ASP A 567 -13.04 -23.62 17.34
C ASP A 567 -11.79 -23.16 16.57
#